data_AF-A0A7W0H5Z0-F1
#
_entry.id   AF-A0A7W0H5Z0-F1
#
_cell.length_a   1.000
_cell.length_b   1.000
_cell.length_c   1.000
_cell.angle_alpha   90.00
_cell.angle_beta   90.00
_cell.angle_gamma   90.00
#
_symmetry.space_group_name_H-M   'P 1'
#
loop_
_entity.id
_entity.type
_entity.pdbx_description
1 polymer ?
#
loop_
_entity_poly.entity_id
_entity_poly.type
_entity_poly.pdbx_seq_one_letter_code
_entity_poly.pdbx_strand_id
1 'polypeptide(L)'
;MKVRLLVLFVVLPAVLAATPAVAQTPPAPAPAAGIAKYKLHSGLATKKMRYFAPQQEVVVFGRVKPALPGEVLTLYAIRGDKASKTVRRKVKAGGRFVFRFKVGGPGRLRLVIKHAASPLQVAFRTRDNQITVVDWRAGAGERGVKVLLLQRALLSQGYATPVTGYYDDGTARAVLAFRKANELGRDGYAISEVYGKLLRDRGAFKLRYPKAGKHVEFDWSRQVLVLAHGAKPYRTYHTSSGTPATPTVFGTYRFYLKTPGTNAKGMVDSSYFIRGYAIHGYASVPAYPASHGCLRVPIPNALQIYNWVDIGDPIYLYE
;
A
#
# COMPACT_ATOMS: atom_id res chain seq x y z
N MET A 1 -92.93 90.08 -18.13
CA MET A 1 -91.53 90.51 -18.40
C MET A 1 -90.65 89.26 -18.49
N LYS A 2 -89.94 89.09 -19.61
CA LYS A 2 -89.09 87.94 -19.91
C LYS A 2 -87.77 88.04 -19.14
N VAL A 3 -87.38 87.00 -18.39
CA VAL A 3 -86.04 86.85 -17.83
C VAL A 3 -85.35 85.69 -18.55
N ARG A 4 -84.23 85.99 -19.22
CA ARG A 4 -83.35 85.02 -19.89
C ARG A 4 -82.51 84.29 -18.83
N LEU A 5 -82.52 82.96 -18.85
CA LEU A 5 -81.64 82.11 -18.05
C LEU A 5 -80.39 81.78 -18.86
N LEU A 6 -79.21 82.06 -18.31
CA LEU A 6 -77.90 81.75 -18.88
C LEU A 6 -77.03 81.15 -17.76
N VAL A 7 -76.71 79.86 -17.84
CA VAL A 7 -75.71 79.19 -16.98
C VAL A 7 -75.07 78.10 -17.84
N LEU A 8 -73.92 78.36 -18.48
CA LEU A 8 -72.54 78.18 -18.02
C LEU A 8 -72.15 76.70 -17.80
N PHE A 9 -71.51 76.11 -18.81
CA PHE A 9 -70.84 74.81 -18.75
C PHE A 9 -69.54 74.90 -17.94
N VAL A 10 -69.41 74.06 -16.91
CA VAL A 10 -68.15 73.86 -16.17
C VAL A 10 -67.48 72.59 -16.70
N VAL A 11 -66.26 72.74 -17.23
CA VAL A 11 -65.40 71.63 -17.67
C VAL A 11 -64.53 71.19 -16.48
N LEU A 12 -64.65 69.93 -16.04
CA LEU A 12 -63.73 69.31 -15.09
C LEU A 12 -62.43 68.89 -15.81
N PRO A 13 -61.23 69.08 -15.21
CA PRO A 13 -60.01 68.49 -15.74
C PRO A 13 -59.91 67.01 -15.31
N ALA A 14 -59.63 66.13 -16.27
CA ALA A 14 -59.30 64.73 -16.03
C ALA A 14 -57.86 64.63 -15.46
N VAL A 15 -57.74 64.17 -14.22
CA VAL A 15 -56.43 63.85 -13.62
C VAL A 15 -56.00 62.47 -14.15
N LEU A 16 -55.00 62.42 -15.03
CA LEU A 16 -54.33 61.17 -15.39
C LEU A 16 -53.53 60.67 -14.18
N ALA A 17 -53.94 59.54 -13.62
CA ALA A 17 -53.14 58.81 -12.64
C ALA A 17 -51.90 58.23 -13.33
N ALA A 18 -50.71 58.67 -12.92
CA ALA A 18 -49.45 58.08 -13.35
C ALA A 18 -49.34 56.65 -12.80
N THR A 19 -49.17 55.67 -13.70
CA THR A 19 -48.84 54.30 -13.32
C THR A 19 -47.46 54.25 -12.67
N PRO A 20 -47.28 53.55 -11.53
CA PRO A 20 -45.96 53.42 -10.94
C PRO A 20 -45.06 52.60 -11.87
N ALA A 21 -43.91 53.16 -12.23
CA ALA A 21 -42.88 52.46 -12.99
C ALA A 21 -42.43 51.23 -12.21
N VAL A 22 -42.62 50.04 -12.79
CA VAL A 22 -42.08 48.79 -12.25
C VAL A 22 -40.56 48.90 -12.31
N ALA A 23 -39.91 49.02 -11.15
CA ALA A 23 -38.46 48.99 -11.05
C ALA A 23 -37.95 47.68 -11.65
N GLN A 24 -37.23 47.77 -12.77
CA GLN A 24 -36.56 46.63 -13.36
C GLN A 24 -35.52 46.13 -12.35
N THR A 25 -35.74 44.93 -11.81
CA THR A 25 -34.74 44.24 -10.98
C THR A 25 -33.42 44.21 -11.76
N PRO A 26 -32.28 44.62 -11.17
CA PRO A 26 -30.99 44.55 -11.85
C PRO A 26 -30.76 43.15 -12.42
N PRO A 27 -30.25 43.02 -13.67
CA PRO A 27 -29.97 41.71 -14.24
C PRO A 27 -29.07 40.94 -13.27
N ALA A 28 -29.47 39.70 -12.95
CA ALA A 28 -28.72 38.86 -12.03
C ALA A 28 -27.25 38.81 -12.48
N PRO A 29 -26.28 38.97 -11.56
CA PRO A 29 -24.87 39.00 -11.92
C PRO A 29 -24.49 37.73 -12.68
N ALA A 30 -23.72 37.90 -13.75
CA ALA A 30 -23.33 36.79 -14.62
C ALA A 30 -22.60 35.70 -13.81
N PRO A 31 -22.85 34.39 -14.07
CA PRO A 31 -22.26 33.31 -13.30
C PRO A 31 -20.73 33.34 -13.37
N ALA A 32 -20.05 33.20 -12.23
CA ALA A 32 -18.60 33.26 -12.19
C ALA A 32 -17.95 31.98 -12.73
N ALA A 33 -16.78 32.08 -13.38
CA ALA A 33 -16.00 30.91 -13.79
C ALA A 33 -15.39 30.21 -12.57
N GLY A 34 -15.64 28.90 -12.44
CA GLY A 34 -15.19 28.09 -11.30
C GLY A 34 -13.99 27.19 -11.60
N ILE A 35 -13.05 27.08 -10.65
CA ILE A 35 -11.98 26.09 -10.67
C ILE A 35 -11.88 25.42 -9.30
N ALA A 36 -11.83 24.09 -9.28
CA ALA A 36 -11.53 23.31 -8.09
C ALA A 36 -10.13 22.69 -8.14
N LYS A 37 -9.43 22.71 -7.01
CA LYS A 37 -8.18 21.96 -6.80
C LYS A 37 -8.36 21.05 -5.60
N TYR A 38 -7.81 19.83 -5.66
CA TYR A 38 -7.88 18.86 -4.58
C TYR A 38 -6.56 18.11 -4.38
N LYS A 39 -6.41 17.54 -3.18
CA LYS A 39 -5.34 16.61 -2.82
C LYS A 39 -5.94 15.34 -2.22
N LEU A 40 -5.21 14.24 -2.33
CA LEU A 40 -5.54 12.96 -1.71
C LEU A 40 -4.73 12.83 -0.42
N HIS A 41 -5.40 12.60 0.71
CA HIS A 41 -4.73 12.47 2.01
C HIS A 41 -4.36 11.02 2.33
N SER A 42 -5.30 10.10 2.11
CA SER A 42 -5.21 8.66 2.41
C SER A 42 -4.52 7.85 1.31
N GLY A 43 -3.97 6.67 1.63
CA GLY A 43 -3.38 5.74 0.65
C GLY A 43 -1.85 5.85 0.54
N LEU A 44 -1.21 4.78 0.03
CA LEU A 44 0.25 4.71 -0.12
C LEU A 44 0.66 5.55 -1.33
N ALA A 45 1.45 6.61 -1.10
CA ALA A 45 1.90 7.52 -2.14
C ALA A 45 3.29 7.16 -2.66
N THR A 46 3.46 7.20 -3.98
CA THR A 46 4.75 7.23 -4.67
C THR A 46 4.89 8.58 -5.38
N LYS A 47 6.05 8.86 -6.00
CA LYS A 47 6.27 10.12 -6.76
C LYS A 47 5.23 10.35 -7.87
N LYS A 48 4.63 9.29 -8.44
CA LYS A 48 3.71 9.39 -9.59
C LYS A 48 2.31 8.81 -9.32
N MET A 49 2.16 7.88 -8.38
CA MET A 49 0.93 7.09 -8.18
C MET A 49 0.51 7.00 -6.73
N ARG A 50 -0.78 6.84 -6.47
CA ARG A 50 -1.32 6.56 -5.13
C ARG A 50 -2.13 5.26 -5.13
N TYR A 51 -1.78 4.39 -4.19
CA TYR A 51 -2.34 3.05 -4.06
C TYR A 51 -3.26 2.93 -2.85
N PHE A 52 -4.33 2.14 -3.00
CA PHE A 52 -5.33 1.88 -1.97
C PHE A 52 -5.61 0.38 -1.85
N ALA A 53 -5.97 -0.09 -0.65
CA ALA A 53 -6.51 -1.42 -0.45
C ALA A 53 -8.01 -1.47 -0.82
N PRO A 54 -8.56 -2.64 -1.19
CA PRO A 54 -10.01 -2.81 -1.30
C PRO A 54 -10.70 -2.37 0.00
N GLN A 55 -11.89 -1.75 -0.12
CA GLN A 55 -12.67 -1.22 1.00
C GLN A 55 -12.02 -0.09 1.82
N GLN A 56 -10.80 0.33 1.49
CA GLN A 56 -10.16 1.48 2.15
C GLN A 56 -10.93 2.76 1.87
N GLU A 57 -11.08 3.62 2.88
CA GLU A 57 -11.68 4.94 2.70
C GLU A 57 -10.70 5.88 1.99
N VAL A 58 -11.17 6.49 0.91
CA VAL A 58 -10.49 7.57 0.18
C VAL A 58 -11.02 8.90 0.69
N VAL A 59 -10.13 9.74 1.19
CA VAL A 59 -10.42 11.11 1.60
C VAL A 59 -9.84 12.09 0.60
N VAL A 60 -10.73 12.79 -0.11
CA VAL A 60 -10.41 13.85 -1.08
C VAL A 60 -10.76 15.19 -0.45
N PHE A 61 -9.79 16.09 -0.31
CA PHE A 61 -10.03 17.43 0.22
C PHE A 61 -9.55 18.48 -0.77
N GLY A 62 -10.27 19.59 -0.85
CA GLY A 62 -9.94 20.63 -1.81
C GLY A 62 -10.64 21.95 -1.54
N ARG A 63 -10.43 22.89 -2.45
CA ARG A 63 -11.08 24.20 -2.47
C ARG A 63 -11.55 24.54 -3.89
N VAL A 64 -12.72 25.18 -3.97
CA VAL A 64 -13.26 25.83 -5.16
C VAL A 64 -12.96 27.32 -5.09
N LYS A 65 -12.62 27.92 -6.23
CA LYS A 65 -12.57 29.36 -6.43
C LYS A 65 -13.47 29.73 -7.61
N PRO A 66 -14.34 30.75 -7.49
CA PRO A 66 -14.66 31.51 -6.28
C PRO A 66 -15.33 30.63 -5.21
N ALA A 67 -15.24 31.07 -3.95
CA ALA A 67 -15.74 30.35 -2.79
C ALA A 67 -17.22 30.65 -2.55
N LEU A 68 -18.10 29.97 -3.31
CA LEU A 68 -19.55 30.12 -3.21
C LEU A 68 -20.12 29.03 -2.27
N PRO A 69 -20.54 29.37 -1.04
CA PRO A 69 -21.09 28.40 -0.10
C PRO A 69 -22.44 27.85 -0.59
N GLY A 70 -22.71 26.58 -0.33
CA GLY A 70 -23.98 25.93 -0.70
C GLY A 70 -23.98 25.28 -2.09
N GLU A 71 -23.05 25.66 -2.97
CA GLU A 71 -22.83 24.99 -4.26
C GLU A 71 -22.56 23.49 -4.10
N VAL A 72 -23.05 22.67 -5.03
CA VAL A 72 -22.96 21.21 -4.94
C VAL A 72 -21.92 20.67 -5.91
N LEU A 73 -20.90 20.04 -5.37
CA LEU A 73 -19.90 19.30 -6.13
C LEU A 73 -20.24 17.81 -6.15
N THR A 74 -19.99 17.17 -7.28
CA THR A 74 -20.15 15.73 -7.46
C THR A 74 -18.81 15.10 -7.80
N LEU A 75 -18.30 14.23 -6.93
CA LEU A 75 -17.15 13.39 -7.19
C LEU A 75 -17.59 12.12 -7.92
N TYR A 76 -16.98 11.86 -9.06
CA TYR A 76 -17.09 10.62 -9.82
C TYR A 76 -15.79 9.83 -9.68
N ALA A 77 -15.90 8.60 -9.18
CA ALA A 77 -14.83 7.61 -9.23
C ALA A 77 -15.11 6.66 -10.41
N ILE A 78 -14.42 6.90 -11.52
CA ILE A 78 -14.66 6.24 -12.81
C ILE A 78 -13.72 5.05 -12.97
N ARG A 79 -14.26 3.89 -13.35
CA ARG A 79 -13.50 2.67 -13.67
C ARG A 79 -13.83 2.27 -15.10
N GLY A 80 -12.81 2.26 -15.97
CA GLY A 80 -13.04 2.20 -17.42
C GLY A 80 -13.89 3.40 -17.84
N ASP A 81 -15.08 3.10 -18.36
CA ASP A 81 -16.07 4.10 -18.82
C ASP A 81 -17.24 4.29 -17.85
N LYS A 82 -17.34 3.48 -16.79
CA LYS A 82 -18.46 3.53 -15.83
C LYS A 82 -18.07 4.26 -14.54
N ALA A 83 -18.98 5.10 -14.04
CA ALA A 83 -18.85 5.66 -12.71
C ALA A 83 -19.09 4.57 -11.65
N SER A 84 -18.02 4.07 -11.04
CA SER A 84 -18.09 3.06 -9.99
C SER A 84 -18.69 3.60 -8.69
N LYS A 85 -18.42 4.88 -8.37
CA LYS A 85 -19.06 5.59 -7.26
C LYS A 85 -19.28 7.06 -7.61
N THR A 86 -20.38 7.60 -7.10
CA THR A 86 -20.78 9.00 -7.23
C THR A 86 -21.10 9.54 -5.85
N VAL A 87 -20.45 10.64 -5.44
CA VAL A 87 -20.66 11.25 -4.12
C VAL A 87 -20.91 12.74 -4.29
N ARG A 88 -22.02 13.25 -3.76
CA ARG A 88 -22.37 14.67 -3.79
C ARG A 88 -22.08 15.34 -2.45
N ARG A 89 -21.47 16.53 -2.47
CA ARG A 89 -21.19 17.32 -1.27
C ARG A 89 -21.34 18.81 -1.54
N LYS A 90 -21.89 19.52 -0.56
CA LYS A 90 -21.97 20.98 -0.57
C LYS A 90 -20.61 21.60 -0.27
N VAL A 91 -20.32 22.71 -0.92
CA VAL A 91 -19.15 23.55 -0.65
C VAL A 91 -19.40 24.31 0.66
N LYS A 92 -18.45 24.18 1.59
CA LYS A 92 -18.46 24.88 2.89
C LYS A 92 -17.89 26.29 2.74
N ALA A 93 -18.01 27.09 3.81
CA ALA A 93 -17.39 28.41 3.91
C ALA A 93 -15.91 28.40 3.46
N GLY A 94 -15.51 29.45 2.75
CA GLY A 94 -14.17 29.58 2.17
C GLY A 94 -13.89 28.60 1.01
N GLY A 95 -14.93 28.04 0.38
CA GLY A 95 -14.82 27.21 -0.82
C GLY A 95 -14.37 25.78 -0.54
N ARG A 96 -14.33 25.35 0.73
CA ARG A 96 -13.77 24.04 1.14
C ARG A 96 -14.74 22.91 0.85
N PHE A 97 -14.22 21.77 0.38
CA PHE A 97 -15.00 20.53 0.26
C PHE A 97 -14.18 19.31 0.71
N VAL A 98 -14.88 18.29 1.19
CA VAL A 98 -14.31 16.99 1.55
C VAL A 98 -15.23 15.88 1.06
N PHE A 99 -14.68 14.97 0.27
CA PHE A 99 -15.34 13.73 -0.11
C PHE A 99 -14.71 12.56 0.64
N ARG A 100 -15.57 11.65 1.10
CA ARG A 100 -15.18 10.37 1.69
C ARG A 100 -15.96 9.27 1.00
N PHE A 101 -15.26 8.21 0.58
CA PHE A 101 -15.89 7.03 0.01
C PHE A 101 -14.97 5.81 0.15
N LYS A 102 -15.54 4.62 0.32
CA LYS A 102 -14.77 3.37 0.28
C LYS A 102 -14.53 2.95 -1.17
N VAL A 103 -13.30 2.57 -1.52
CA VAL A 103 -13.01 2.00 -2.84
C VAL A 103 -13.50 0.56 -2.97
N GLY A 104 -13.92 0.19 -4.18
CA GLY A 104 -14.33 -1.18 -4.50
C GLY A 104 -13.14 -2.13 -4.73
N GLY A 105 -13.32 -3.12 -5.61
CA GLY A 105 -12.29 -4.13 -5.91
C GLY A 105 -11.03 -3.59 -6.61
N PRO A 106 -10.03 -4.45 -6.87
CA PRO A 106 -8.74 -4.05 -7.47
C PRO A 106 -8.88 -3.46 -8.87
N GLY A 107 -8.03 -2.50 -9.23
CA GLY A 107 -8.00 -1.86 -10.55
C GLY A 107 -7.75 -0.35 -10.49
N ARG A 108 -7.60 0.28 -11.67
CA ARG A 108 -7.39 1.73 -11.77
C ARG A 108 -8.73 2.48 -11.68
N LEU A 109 -8.75 3.62 -11.00
CA LEU A 109 -9.86 4.55 -10.99
C LEU A 109 -9.38 5.96 -11.35
N ARG A 110 -10.21 6.67 -12.11
CA ARG A 110 -10.07 8.11 -12.37
C ARG A 110 -11.00 8.87 -11.44
N LEU A 111 -10.46 9.86 -10.74
CA LEU A 111 -11.23 10.74 -9.88
C LEU A 111 -11.47 12.06 -10.61
N VAL A 112 -12.74 12.40 -10.78
CA VAL A 112 -13.17 13.64 -11.44
C VAL A 112 -14.23 14.31 -10.57
N ILE A 113 -14.01 15.55 -10.18
CA ILE A 113 -15.01 16.36 -9.50
C ILE A 113 -15.65 17.26 -10.55
N LYS A 114 -16.99 17.21 -10.64
CA LYS A 114 -17.77 18.07 -11.52
C LYS A 114 -18.68 18.97 -10.69
N HIS A 115 -18.88 20.18 -11.19
CA HIS A 115 -19.89 21.11 -10.75
C HIS A 115 -20.85 21.33 -11.92
N ALA A 116 -22.15 21.23 -11.66
CA ALA A 116 -23.18 21.54 -12.66
C ALA A 116 -23.46 23.04 -12.62
N ALA A 117 -23.76 23.64 -13.78
CA ALA A 117 -24.02 25.07 -13.86
C ALA A 117 -25.13 25.48 -12.85
N SER A 118 -24.88 26.56 -12.14
CA SER A 118 -25.83 27.21 -11.25
C SER A 118 -25.99 28.68 -11.68
N PRO A 119 -27.02 29.38 -11.17
CA PRO A 119 -27.15 30.83 -11.39
C PRO A 119 -25.92 31.63 -10.95
N LEU A 120 -25.11 31.09 -10.02
CA LEU A 120 -23.96 31.77 -9.44
C LEU A 120 -22.61 31.33 -10.06
N GLN A 121 -22.57 30.15 -10.68
CA GLN A 121 -21.31 29.56 -11.15
C GLN A 121 -21.49 28.69 -12.40
N VAL A 122 -20.61 28.92 -13.39
CA VAL A 122 -20.57 28.12 -14.63
C VAL A 122 -20.11 26.69 -14.32
N ALA A 123 -20.64 25.71 -15.05
CA ALA A 123 -20.22 24.32 -14.95
C ALA A 123 -18.69 24.16 -15.16
N PHE A 124 -18.05 23.36 -14.32
CA PHE A 124 -16.63 23.05 -14.46
C PHE A 124 -16.30 21.62 -14.03
N ARG A 125 -15.12 21.15 -14.42
CA ARG A 125 -14.57 19.87 -13.98
C ARG A 125 -13.10 19.98 -13.60
N THR A 126 -12.67 19.16 -12.65
CA THR A 126 -11.25 19.01 -12.34
C THR A 126 -10.53 18.16 -13.38
N ARG A 127 -9.20 18.23 -13.41
CA ARG A 127 -8.38 17.25 -14.15
C ARG A 127 -8.60 15.84 -13.60
N ASP A 128 -8.48 14.86 -14.49
CA ASP A 128 -8.48 13.45 -14.14
C ASP A 128 -7.25 13.14 -13.29
N ASN A 129 -7.47 12.65 -12.06
CA ASN A 129 -6.39 12.12 -11.24
C ASN A 129 -6.57 10.61 -11.09
N GLN A 130 -5.50 9.86 -11.28
CA GLN A 130 -5.54 8.40 -11.25
C GLN A 130 -5.16 7.86 -9.87
N ILE A 131 -5.98 6.96 -9.35
CA ILE A 131 -5.66 6.11 -8.19
C ILE A 131 -5.68 4.65 -8.62
N THR A 132 -4.95 3.79 -7.92
CA THR A 132 -4.97 2.34 -8.17
C THR A 132 -5.36 1.62 -6.90
N VAL A 133 -6.39 0.78 -6.97
CA VAL A 133 -6.75 -0.15 -5.90
C VAL A 133 -5.98 -1.44 -6.15
N VAL A 134 -5.20 -1.87 -5.18
CA VAL A 134 -4.38 -3.06 -5.23
C VAL A 134 -4.88 -3.99 -4.14
N ASP A 135 -5.27 -5.21 -4.51
CA ASP A 135 -5.42 -6.25 -3.49
C ASP A 135 -4.04 -6.56 -2.91
N TRP A 136 -3.83 -6.17 -1.66
CA TRP A 136 -2.59 -6.41 -0.93
C TRP A 136 -2.55 -7.84 -0.43
N ARG A 137 -2.65 -8.77 -1.36
CA ARG A 137 -2.45 -10.19 -1.17
C ARG A 137 -1.78 -10.75 -2.40
N ALA A 138 -0.90 -11.73 -2.23
CA ALA A 138 -0.28 -12.42 -3.35
C ALA A 138 0.12 -13.85 -2.98
N GLY A 139 -0.14 -14.78 -3.90
CA GLY A 139 0.31 -16.16 -3.84
C GLY A 139 1.05 -16.58 -5.11
N ALA A 140 1.40 -17.87 -5.17
CA ALA A 140 2.12 -18.48 -6.27
C ALA A 140 1.45 -18.20 -7.62
N GLY A 141 2.27 -17.88 -8.63
CA GLY A 141 1.80 -17.61 -10.00
C GLY A 141 1.36 -16.17 -10.26
N GLU A 142 1.11 -15.37 -9.22
CA GLU A 142 0.71 -13.98 -9.38
C GLU A 142 1.85 -13.10 -9.90
N ARG A 143 1.50 -12.00 -10.60
CA ARG A 143 2.47 -11.11 -11.24
C ARG A 143 2.15 -9.63 -11.05
N GLY A 144 3.13 -8.77 -11.35
CA GLY A 144 2.94 -7.34 -11.54
C GLY A 144 3.40 -6.48 -10.36
N VAL A 145 2.95 -5.22 -10.34
CA VAL A 145 3.49 -4.19 -9.42
C VAL A 145 3.36 -4.60 -7.95
N LYS A 146 2.28 -5.29 -7.55
CA LYS A 146 2.11 -5.71 -6.16
C LYS A 146 3.14 -6.76 -5.72
N VAL A 147 3.52 -7.67 -6.61
CA VAL A 147 4.56 -8.68 -6.35
C VAL A 147 5.93 -8.03 -6.38
N LEU A 148 6.17 -7.12 -7.33
CA LEU A 148 7.42 -6.37 -7.40
C LEU A 148 7.67 -5.53 -6.13
N LEU A 149 6.63 -4.88 -5.60
CA LEU A 149 6.72 -4.13 -4.35
C LEU A 149 6.95 -5.06 -3.15
N LEU A 150 6.27 -6.21 -3.10
CA LEU A 150 6.48 -7.23 -2.07
C LEU A 150 7.93 -7.69 -2.04
N GLN A 151 8.46 -8.12 -3.18
CA GLN A 151 9.84 -8.61 -3.33
C GLN A 151 10.86 -7.53 -2.95
N ARG A 152 10.67 -6.29 -3.40
CA ARG A 152 11.57 -5.19 -3.03
C ARG A 152 11.56 -4.89 -1.53
N ALA A 153 10.39 -4.92 -0.90
CA ALA A 153 10.27 -4.67 0.53
C ALA A 153 10.82 -5.83 1.37
N LEU A 154 10.63 -7.08 0.93
CA LEU A 154 11.28 -8.25 1.53
C LEU A 154 12.80 -8.13 1.45
N LEU A 155 13.33 -7.80 0.26
CA LEU A 155 14.76 -7.64 0.04
C LEU A 155 15.36 -6.49 0.88
N SER A 156 14.67 -5.35 0.97
CA SER A 156 15.15 -4.20 1.76
C SER A 156 15.20 -4.49 3.26
N GLN A 157 14.33 -5.39 3.75
CA GLN A 157 14.32 -5.86 5.13
C GLN A 157 15.20 -7.09 5.39
N GLY A 158 16.00 -7.49 4.39
CA GLY A 158 16.97 -8.57 4.53
C GLY A 158 16.38 -9.96 4.38
N TYR A 159 15.28 -10.16 3.67
CA TYR A 159 14.78 -11.48 3.28
C TYR A 159 15.26 -11.86 1.89
N ALA A 160 15.74 -13.09 1.71
CA ALA A 160 16.25 -13.55 0.43
C ALA A 160 15.11 -13.83 -0.55
N THR A 161 14.95 -12.96 -1.54
CA THR A 161 13.93 -13.08 -2.60
C THR A 161 14.48 -12.61 -3.95
N PRO A 162 14.08 -13.24 -5.06
CA PRO A 162 14.26 -12.64 -6.38
C PRO A 162 13.34 -11.41 -6.53
N VAL A 163 13.72 -10.47 -7.40
CA VAL A 163 12.94 -9.26 -7.72
C VAL A 163 12.57 -9.26 -9.20
N THR A 164 11.65 -10.16 -9.56
CA THR A 164 11.22 -10.42 -10.94
C THR A 164 9.85 -9.82 -11.25
N GLY A 165 9.08 -9.46 -10.23
CA GLY A 165 7.66 -9.14 -10.34
C GLY A 165 6.76 -10.37 -10.57
N TYR A 166 7.31 -11.58 -10.49
CA TYR A 166 6.59 -12.85 -10.55
C TYR A 166 6.69 -13.59 -9.21
N TYR A 167 5.57 -14.09 -8.69
CA TYR A 167 5.52 -14.78 -7.42
C TYR A 167 5.90 -16.25 -7.63
N ASP A 168 7.20 -16.48 -7.68
CA ASP A 168 7.85 -17.79 -7.77
C ASP A 168 8.07 -18.42 -6.39
N ASP A 169 8.61 -19.64 -6.38
CA ASP A 169 8.95 -20.35 -5.14
C ASP A 169 9.99 -19.60 -4.31
N GLY A 170 10.88 -18.83 -4.94
CA GLY A 170 11.82 -17.96 -4.23
C GLY A 170 11.09 -16.92 -3.38
N THR A 171 10.09 -16.27 -3.97
CA THR A 171 9.21 -15.32 -3.30
C THR A 171 8.37 -15.99 -2.22
N ALA A 172 7.80 -17.17 -2.49
CA ALA A 172 7.03 -17.93 -1.51
C ALA A 172 7.88 -18.28 -0.27
N ARG A 173 9.13 -18.69 -0.47
CA ARG A 173 10.07 -19.00 0.63
C ARG A 173 10.49 -17.75 1.40
N ALA A 174 10.66 -16.62 0.73
CA ALA A 174 10.93 -15.34 1.39
C ALA A 174 9.76 -14.89 2.27
N VAL A 175 8.53 -15.04 1.76
CA VAL A 175 7.31 -14.75 2.51
C VAL A 175 7.15 -15.71 3.69
N LEU A 176 7.44 -17.00 3.52
CA LEU A 176 7.49 -17.97 4.62
C LEU A 176 8.49 -17.55 5.71
N ALA A 177 9.71 -17.17 5.33
CA ALA A 177 10.72 -16.68 6.27
C ALA A 177 10.26 -15.41 7.00
N PHE A 178 9.64 -14.46 6.28
CA PHE A 178 9.06 -13.25 6.87
C PHE A 178 7.96 -13.57 7.88
N ARG A 179 7.03 -14.46 7.50
CA ARG A 179 5.89 -14.84 8.35
C ARG A 179 6.36 -15.57 9.60
N LYS A 180 7.33 -16.48 9.48
CA LYS A 180 8.01 -17.11 10.62
C LYS A 180 8.66 -16.10 11.56
N ALA A 181 9.47 -15.19 11.01
CA ALA A 181 10.17 -14.15 11.78
C ALA A 181 9.23 -13.20 12.53
N ASN A 182 8.00 -13.05 12.05
CA ASN A 182 6.99 -12.12 12.58
C ASN A 182 5.78 -12.83 13.21
N GLU A 183 5.85 -14.14 13.44
CA GLU A 183 4.80 -14.94 14.09
C GLU A 183 3.44 -14.87 13.37
N LEU A 184 3.46 -14.73 12.04
CA LEU A 184 2.26 -14.62 11.20
C LEU A 184 1.80 -15.95 10.60
N GLY A 185 2.29 -17.07 11.10
CA GLY A 185 2.08 -18.40 10.54
C GLY A 185 3.24 -18.88 9.67
N ARG A 186 3.06 -20.06 9.07
CA ARG A 186 4.14 -20.83 8.41
C ARG A 186 3.78 -21.28 6.99
N ASP A 187 3.15 -20.40 6.24
CA ASP A 187 2.86 -20.60 4.81
C ASP A 187 3.60 -19.55 3.94
N GLY A 188 3.64 -19.80 2.63
CA GLY A 188 4.25 -18.91 1.65
C GLY A 188 3.27 -17.94 1.00
N TYR A 189 2.12 -17.60 1.62
CA TYR A 189 1.12 -16.70 1.05
C TYR A 189 1.21 -15.30 1.69
N ALA A 190 1.35 -14.26 0.88
CA ALA A 190 1.49 -12.90 1.36
C ALA A 190 0.09 -12.30 1.64
N ILE A 191 -0.36 -12.37 2.89
CA ILE A 191 -1.61 -11.72 3.34
C ILE A 191 -1.43 -10.20 3.50
N SER A 192 -2.54 -9.47 3.66
CA SER A 192 -2.52 -8.00 3.80
C SER A 192 -1.72 -7.50 4.99
N GLU A 193 -1.59 -8.28 6.06
CA GLU A 193 -0.73 -7.95 7.19
C GLU A 193 0.76 -7.99 6.83
N VAL A 194 1.19 -8.94 5.97
CA VAL A 194 2.56 -9.01 5.45
C VAL A 194 2.90 -7.72 4.70
N TYR A 195 2.03 -7.31 3.76
CA TYR A 195 2.17 -6.04 3.06
C TYR A 195 2.18 -4.84 4.04
N GLY A 196 1.28 -4.83 5.01
CA GLY A 196 1.18 -3.74 5.98
C GLY A 196 2.43 -3.57 6.84
N LYS A 197 3.09 -4.64 7.25
CA LYS A 197 4.38 -4.58 7.95
C LYS A 197 5.49 -4.14 6.99
N LEU A 198 5.61 -4.82 5.84
CA LEU A 198 6.66 -4.58 4.86
C LEU A 198 6.72 -3.15 4.35
N LEU A 199 5.56 -2.59 3.97
CA LEU A 199 5.46 -1.24 3.39
C LEU A 199 5.63 -0.12 4.42
N ARG A 200 5.71 -0.44 5.71
CA ARG A 200 6.06 0.50 6.79
C ARG A 200 7.49 0.30 7.29
N ASP A 201 8.29 -0.46 6.54
CA ASP A 201 9.65 -0.87 6.92
C ASP A 201 9.69 -1.56 8.30
N ARG A 202 8.63 -2.33 8.60
CA ARG A 202 8.52 -3.14 9.81
C ARG A 202 8.60 -4.62 9.45
N GLY A 203 9.29 -5.38 10.30
CA GLY A 203 9.30 -6.84 10.22
C GLY A 203 10.63 -7.47 9.82
N ALA A 204 11.69 -6.69 9.65
CA ALA A 204 13.05 -7.22 9.56
C ALA A 204 13.35 -8.08 10.79
N PHE A 205 14.12 -9.15 10.58
CA PHE A 205 14.52 -10.03 11.68
C PHE A 205 15.31 -9.23 12.74
N LYS A 206 14.95 -9.41 14.02
CA LYS A 206 15.62 -8.76 15.14
C LYS A 206 16.76 -9.65 15.63
N LEU A 207 17.99 -9.27 15.29
CA LEU A 207 19.20 -9.98 15.68
C LEU A 207 19.39 -9.97 17.21
N ARG A 208 19.78 -11.13 17.75
CA ARG A 208 20.10 -11.28 19.18
C ARG A 208 21.54 -10.83 19.49
N TYR A 209 22.44 -10.87 18.50
CA TYR A 209 23.85 -10.54 18.62
C TYR A 209 24.28 -9.39 17.69
N PRO A 210 23.68 -8.18 17.81
CA PRO A 210 23.90 -7.06 16.88
C PRO A 210 25.34 -6.51 16.88
N LYS A 211 26.19 -6.91 17.83
CA LYS A 211 27.59 -6.47 17.94
C LYS A 211 28.60 -7.51 17.44
N ALA A 212 28.14 -8.65 16.91
CA ALA A 212 29.01 -9.77 16.52
C ALA A 212 29.70 -9.59 15.14
N GLY A 213 29.61 -8.42 14.52
CA GLY A 213 30.18 -8.20 13.17
C GLY A 213 29.50 -9.08 12.12
N LYS A 214 30.27 -9.67 11.20
CA LYS A 214 29.74 -10.65 10.25
C LYS A 214 29.50 -11.98 10.98
N HIS A 215 28.26 -12.48 10.96
CA HIS A 215 27.89 -13.69 11.69
C HIS A 215 26.62 -14.34 11.14
N VAL A 216 26.33 -15.55 11.63
CA VAL A 216 25.09 -16.27 11.35
C VAL A 216 24.29 -16.43 12.64
N GLU A 217 22.98 -16.20 12.59
CA GLU A 217 22.06 -16.54 13.67
C GLU A 217 21.06 -17.58 13.20
N PHE A 218 20.77 -18.55 14.05
CA PHE A 218 19.68 -19.49 13.88
C PHE A 218 18.74 -19.40 15.09
N ASP A 219 17.49 -19.05 14.79
CA ASP A 219 16.39 -19.00 15.72
C ASP A 219 15.55 -20.27 15.55
N TRP A 220 15.59 -21.14 16.57
CA TRP A 220 14.91 -22.42 16.56
C TRP A 220 13.39 -22.29 16.71
N SER A 221 12.90 -21.37 17.56
CA SER A 221 11.46 -21.20 17.78
C SER A 221 10.76 -20.74 16.49
N ARG A 222 11.43 -19.88 15.71
CA ARG A 222 10.93 -19.39 14.42
C ARG A 222 11.35 -20.25 13.24
N GLN A 223 12.35 -21.13 13.39
CA GLN A 223 12.94 -21.94 12.32
C GLN A 223 13.43 -21.04 11.17
N VAL A 224 14.26 -20.06 11.51
CA VAL A 224 14.80 -19.03 10.60
C VAL A 224 16.32 -18.95 10.73
N LEU A 225 17.00 -18.90 9.59
CA LEU A 225 18.45 -18.72 9.47
C LEU A 225 18.74 -17.31 8.95
N VAL A 226 19.63 -16.57 9.60
CA VAL A 226 19.94 -15.18 9.28
C VAL A 226 21.44 -15.02 9.08
N LEU A 227 21.83 -14.55 7.90
CA LEU A 227 23.15 -14.03 7.61
C LEU A 227 23.14 -12.55 8.00
N ALA A 228 24.08 -12.10 8.83
CA ALA A 228 24.05 -10.78 9.43
C ALA A 228 25.38 -10.03 9.29
N HIS A 229 25.27 -8.69 9.21
CA HIS A 229 26.39 -7.76 9.27
C HIS A 229 26.13 -6.74 10.37
N GLY A 230 26.77 -6.93 11.53
CA GLY A 230 26.54 -6.14 12.73
C GLY A 230 25.07 -6.20 13.15
N ALA A 231 24.44 -5.05 13.31
CA ALA A 231 23.05 -4.94 13.74
C ALA A 231 22.01 -5.12 12.62
N LYS A 232 22.42 -5.50 11.40
CA LYS A 232 21.53 -5.59 10.24
C LYS A 232 21.47 -7.01 9.67
N PRO A 233 20.28 -7.59 9.48
CA PRO A 233 20.13 -8.82 8.72
C PRO A 233 20.50 -8.56 7.26
N TYR A 234 21.50 -9.29 6.74
CA TYR A 234 21.86 -9.26 5.33
C TYR A 234 20.88 -10.10 4.51
N ARG A 235 20.71 -11.38 4.88
CA ARG A 235 19.76 -12.29 4.23
C ARG A 235 19.18 -13.28 5.24
N THR A 236 17.87 -13.39 5.23
CA THR A 236 17.06 -14.22 6.11
C THR A 236 16.39 -15.29 5.28
N TYR A 237 16.50 -16.53 5.73
CA TYR A 237 16.06 -17.73 5.03
C TYR A 237 15.15 -18.58 5.93
N HIS A 238 14.16 -19.19 5.29
CA HIS A 238 13.45 -20.33 5.87
C HIS A 238 14.42 -21.52 6.01
N THR A 239 14.42 -22.18 7.17
CA THR A 239 15.22 -23.37 7.43
C THR A 239 14.40 -24.44 8.19
N SER A 240 14.90 -25.67 8.21
CA SER A 240 14.36 -26.80 8.97
C SER A 240 15.49 -27.48 9.73
N SER A 241 15.37 -27.50 11.06
CA SER A 241 16.41 -28.00 11.97
C SER A 241 16.17 -29.44 12.41
N GLY A 242 16.94 -29.91 13.39
CA GLY A 242 16.84 -31.25 13.96
C GLY A 242 15.52 -31.51 14.69
N THR A 243 14.99 -32.73 14.59
CA THR A 243 13.82 -33.19 15.35
C THR A 243 14.15 -33.32 16.85
N PRO A 244 13.16 -33.48 17.75
CA PRO A 244 13.44 -33.77 19.16
C PRO A 244 14.30 -35.01 19.39
N ALA A 245 14.17 -36.05 18.54
CA ALA A 245 14.97 -37.27 18.63
C ALA A 245 16.43 -37.08 18.17
N THR A 246 16.68 -36.07 17.33
CA THR A 246 18.01 -35.75 16.80
C THR A 246 18.20 -34.24 16.76
N PRO A 247 18.30 -33.60 17.95
CA PRO A 247 18.17 -32.17 18.09
C PRO A 247 19.37 -31.43 17.50
N THR A 248 19.09 -30.22 17.00
CA THR A 248 20.15 -29.25 16.73
C THR A 248 20.75 -28.78 18.04
N VAL A 249 22.08 -28.80 18.14
CA VAL A 249 22.78 -28.36 19.36
C VAL A 249 22.81 -26.84 19.43
N PHE A 250 22.27 -26.28 20.52
CA PHE A 250 22.33 -24.84 20.79
C PHE A 250 23.71 -24.42 21.29
N GLY A 251 24.02 -23.14 21.15
CA GLY A 251 25.30 -22.58 21.56
C GLY A 251 25.92 -21.65 20.53
N THR A 252 27.18 -21.31 20.77
CA THR A 252 27.98 -20.45 19.89
C THR A 252 29.14 -21.26 19.33
N TYR A 253 29.26 -21.28 18.01
CA TYR A 253 30.30 -22.02 17.30
C TYR A 253 30.94 -21.16 16.22
N ARG A 254 31.93 -21.72 15.51
CA ARG A 254 32.54 -21.12 14.33
C ARG A 254 32.57 -22.12 13.20
N PHE A 255 32.34 -21.65 11.98
CA PHE A 255 32.48 -22.53 10.82
C PHE A 255 33.94 -22.96 10.68
N TYR A 256 34.17 -24.26 10.53
CA TYR A 256 35.52 -24.83 10.54
C TYR A 256 35.82 -25.68 9.29
N LEU A 257 34.79 -26.11 8.56
CA LEU A 257 34.92 -26.87 7.33
C LEU A 257 33.80 -26.51 6.35
N LYS A 258 34.14 -26.50 5.06
CA LYS A 258 33.21 -26.32 3.95
C LYS A 258 33.43 -27.41 2.91
N THR A 259 32.35 -27.99 2.40
CA THR A 259 32.40 -29.00 1.34
C THR A 259 31.44 -28.60 0.21
N PRO A 260 31.96 -28.29 -1.00
CA PRO A 260 31.12 -27.92 -2.14
C PRO A 260 30.45 -29.15 -2.76
N GLY A 261 29.38 -28.93 -3.52
CA GLY A 261 28.67 -29.98 -4.23
C GLY A 261 27.78 -30.83 -3.32
N THR A 262 27.39 -32.01 -3.80
CA THR A 262 26.46 -32.91 -3.11
C THR A 262 27.19 -34.13 -2.58
N ASN A 263 27.13 -34.38 -1.27
CA ASN A 263 27.73 -35.57 -0.67
C ASN A 263 26.79 -36.80 -0.73
N ALA A 264 27.29 -37.98 -0.32
CA ALA A 264 26.52 -39.24 -0.29
C ALA A 264 25.25 -39.21 0.58
N LYS A 265 25.09 -38.19 1.44
CA LYS A 265 23.90 -37.97 2.27
C LYS A 265 22.92 -36.97 1.65
N GLY A 266 23.16 -36.52 0.41
CA GLY A 266 22.34 -35.52 -0.28
C GLY A 266 22.49 -34.10 0.27
N MET A 267 23.53 -33.82 1.06
CA MET A 267 23.80 -32.48 1.57
C MET A 267 24.51 -31.67 0.49
N VAL A 268 23.88 -30.58 0.05
CA VAL A 268 24.41 -29.70 -1.01
C VAL A 268 25.11 -28.51 -0.37
N ASP A 269 26.35 -28.22 -0.79
CA ASP A 269 27.15 -27.06 -0.37
C ASP A 269 27.17 -26.85 1.15
N SER A 270 27.85 -27.75 1.84
CA SER A 270 27.78 -27.87 3.30
C SER A 270 28.78 -26.95 4.01
N SER A 271 28.32 -26.20 5.01
CA SER A 271 29.16 -25.39 5.92
C SER A 271 29.03 -25.90 7.35
N TYR A 272 30.08 -26.55 7.86
CA TYR A 272 30.11 -27.23 9.16
C TYR A 272 30.55 -26.30 10.28
N PHE A 273 29.86 -26.34 11.41
CA PHE A 273 30.12 -25.47 12.56
C PHE A 273 30.41 -26.23 13.87
N ILE A 274 29.97 -27.48 14.01
CA ILE A 274 30.42 -28.36 15.10
C ILE A 274 30.24 -29.82 14.72
N ARG A 275 31.30 -30.64 14.80
CA ARG A 275 31.24 -32.07 14.43
C ARG A 275 30.50 -32.25 13.09
N GLY A 276 29.54 -33.18 12.98
CA GLY A 276 28.75 -33.36 11.76
C GLY A 276 27.67 -32.31 11.48
N TYR A 277 27.48 -31.29 12.33
CA TYR A 277 26.41 -30.30 12.19
C TYR A 277 26.80 -29.20 11.21
N ALA A 278 25.94 -29.00 10.21
CA ALA A 278 26.18 -28.06 9.11
C ALA A 278 24.91 -27.32 8.69
N ILE A 279 25.12 -26.18 8.02
CA ILE A 279 24.12 -25.60 7.12
C ILE A 279 24.32 -26.24 5.75
N HIS A 280 23.27 -26.75 5.13
CA HIS A 280 23.35 -27.34 3.80
C HIS A 280 22.01 -27.31 3.05
N GLY A 281 22.10 -27.31 1.72
CA GLY A 281 20.96 -27.55 0.85
C GLY A 281 20.39 -28.96 1.02
N TYR A 282 19.06 -29.09 0.98
CA TYR A 282 18.40 -30.40 1.02
C TYR A 282 17.09 -30.40 0.21
N ALA A 283 16.73 -31.57 -0.32
CA ALA A 283 15.54 -31.73 -1.17
C ALA A 283 14.22 -31.42 -0.45
N SER A 284 14.15 -31.71 0.85
CA SER A 284 12.97 -31.43 1.70
C SER A 284 13.33 -30.51 2.85
N VAL A 285 12.66 -29.35 2.91
CA VAL A 285 12.86 -28.32 3.94
C VAL A 285 11.48 -27.87 4.44
N PRO A 286 10.78 -28.69 5.25
CA PRO A 286 9.45 -28.36 5.73
C PRO A 286 9.47 -27.17 6.70
N ALA A 287 8.31 -26.61 7.02
CA ALA A 287 8.18 -25.47 7.91
C ALA A 287 8.40 -25.79 9.41
N TYR A 288 8.73 -27.05 9.73
CA TYR A 288 8.98 -27.59 11.07
C TYR A 288 10.33 -28.34 11.11
N PRO A 289 10.88 -28.64 12.30
CA PRO A 289 12.12 -29.39 12.42
C PRO A 289 11.98 -30.83 11.89
N ALA A 290 12.87 -31.25 10.98
CA ALA A 290 12.78 -32.53 10.29
C ALA A 290 14.14 -33.16 9.94
N SER A 291 15.25 -32.57 10.39
CA SER A 291 16.60 -33.06 10.11
C SER A 291 17.13 -33.95 11.25
N HIS A 292 18.34 -34.49 11.05
CA HIS A 292 19.11 -35.19 12.09
C HIS A 292 20.08 -34.27 12.84
N GLY A 293 19.76 -32.98 12.96
CA GLY A 293 20.53 -31.98 13.69
C GLY A 293 21.02 -30.82 12.83
N CYS A 294 21.27 -31.05 11.54
CA CYS A 294 21.72 -30.01 10.60
C CYS A 294 20.64 -28.94 10.32
N LEU A 295 21.07 -27.78 9.85
CA LEU A 295 20.19 -26.70 9.41
C LEU A 295 19.97 -26.84 7.89
N ARG A 296 18.84 -27.43 7.51
CA ARG A 296 18.49 -27.60 6.10
C ARG A 296 18.02 -26.28 5.51
N VAL A 297 18.53 -25.93 4.34
CA VAL A 297 18.05 -24.80 3.54
C VAL A 297 17.61 -25.30 2.15
N PRO A 298 16.68 -24.60 1.48
CA PRO A 298 16.29 -24.96 0.12
C PRO A 298 17.52 -24.96 -0.80
N ILE A 299 17.68 -25.99 -1.64
CA ILE A 299 18.84 -26.15 -2.54
C ILE A 299 19.15 -24.87 -3.34
N PRO A 300 18.17 -24.13 -3.91
CA PRO A 300 18.45 -22.88 -4.64
C PRO A 300 19.12 -21.77 -3.81
N ASN A 301 19.07 -21.86 -2.48
CA ASN A 301 19.69 -20.90 -1.56
C ASN A 301 21.07 -21.39 -1.06
N ALA A 302 21.38 -22.68 -1.19
CA ALA A 302 22.53 -23.32 -0.56
C ALA A 302 23.85 -22.67 -1.02
N LEU A 303 24.05 -22.57 -2.33
CA LEU A 303 25.27 -21.98 -2.91
C LEU A 303 25.48 -20.52 -2.45
N GLN A 304 24.42 -19.71 -2.37
CA GLN A 304 24.54 -18.33 -1.92
C GLN A 304 24.97 -18.26 -0.45
N ILE A 305 24.39 -19.10 0.41
CA ILE A 305 24.75 -19.16 1.83
C ILE A 305 26.18 -19.68 1.97
N TYR A 306 26.53 -20.75 1.27
CA TYR A 306 27.86 -21.33 1.25
C TYR A 306 28.92 -20.30 0.83
N ASN A 307 28.68 -19.54 -0.24
CA ASN A 307 29.63 -18.51 -0.69
C ASN A 307 29.72 -17.32 0.25
N TRP A 308 28.67 -17.03 1.02
CA TRP A 308 28.68 -15.90 1.96
C TRP A 308 29.40 -16.23 3.26
N VAL A 309 29.30 -17.47 3.75
CA VAL A 309 29.93 -17.93 4.99
C VAL A 309 31.43 -18.17 4.78
N ASP A 310 32.27 -17.55 5.61
CA ASP A 310 33.71 -17.82 5.65
C ASP A 310 34.07 -18.76 6.80
N ILE A 311 35.19 -19.48 6.66
CA ILE A 311 35.76 -20.24 7.79
C ILE A 311 36.16 -19.26 8.89
N GLY A 312 35.77 -19.57 10.13
CA GLY A 312 35.97 -18.72 11.30
C GLY A 312 34.78 -17.79 11.62
N ASP A 313 33.85 -17.58 10.69
CA ASP A 313 32.63 -16.80 10.96
C ASP A 313 31.86 -17.44 12.14
N PRO A 314 31.36 -16.65 13.10
CA PRO A 314 30.59 -17.17 14.21
C PRO A 314 29.16 -17.52 13.79
N ILE A 315 28.63 -18.58 14.39
CA ILE A 315 27.21 -18.94 14.33
C ILE A 315 26.63 -19.05 15.74
N TYR A 316 25.47 -18.45 15.95
CA TYR A 316 24.70 -18.50 17.19
C TYR A 316 23.42 -19.30 16.97
N LEU A 317 23.22 -20.36 17.75
CA LEU A 317 22.03 -21.20 17.71
C LEU A 317 21.28 -21.08 19.04
N TYR A 318 20.02 -20.66 18.97
CA TYR A 318 19.21 -20.39 20.15
C TYR A 318 17.73 -20.64 19.92
N GLU A 319 16.95 -20.61 21.00
CA GLU A 319 15.49 -20.60 21.01
C GLU A 319 14.91 -19.18 21.07
#